data_AF-A0A2E7A0C3-F1
#
_entry.id   AF-A0A2E7A0C3-F1
#
_cell.length_a   1.000
_cell.length_b   1.000
_cell.length_c   1.000
_cell.angle_alpha   90.00
_cell.angle_beta   90.00
_cell.angle_gamma   90.00
#
_symmetry.space_group_name_H-M   'P 1'
#
loop_
_entity.id
_entity.type
_entity.pdbx_description
1 polymer ?
#
loop_
_entity_poly.entity_id
_entity_poly.type
_entity_poly.pdbx_seq_one_letter_code
_entity_poly.pdbx_strand_id
1 'polypeptide(L)'
;MRFLPTTIPGRPLLLLLALVAIGAISEAAPASGIRITGPSIYLELEGGAIPGMLGDGLEIFTADDLAFMQAELAADGIDTAGRITMFLANTEDGWSFVSLFDRNGTGGIGSNDSFLGFNSVTGIDANRHWNTDQGGNVNWWDLGNQSQLVDGTFEWESGVTSEGFAWGNLSEGMAGTATYVNMGLDQLAPSAMFQFLTWNGTKWDLALGADFADGSDSFALAFKVIPAPGAVALLCIAAVGSRRRRR
;
A
#
# COMPACT_ATOMS: atom_id res chain seq x y z
N MET A 1 -87.88 5.23 5.68
CA MET A 1 -86.75 5.63 6.56
C MET A 1 -85.48 5.17 5.86
N ARG A 2 -84.64 5.95 5.16
CA ARG A 2 -84.07 7.30 5.39
C ARG A 2 -83.56 7.48 6.82
N PHE A 3 -82.25 7.34 7.03
CA PHE A 3 -81.33 8.47 7.23
C PHE A 3 -79.87 8.07 6.90
N LEU A 4 -79.11 9.07 6.45
CA LEU A 4 -77.85 9.10 5.71
C LEU A 4 -76.58 8.95 6.58
N PRO A 5 -75.41 8.70 5.96
CA PRO A 5 -74.11 8.65 6.61
C PRO A 5 -73.56 10.06 6.90
N THR A 6 -72.84 10.21 8.01
CA THR A 6 -72.15 11.44 8.39
C THR A 6 -70.69 11.41 7.98
N THR A 7 -70.36 12.16 6.93
CA THR A 7 -69.05 12.76 6.70
C THR A 7 -69.07 14.20 7.20
N ILE A 8 -68.08 14.66 7.98
CA ILE A 8 -67.62 16.07 7.97
C ILE A 8 -66.09 16.11 8.21
N PRO A 9 -65.35 17.01 7.54
CA PRO A 9 -63.90 16.99 7.35
C PRO A 9 -63.16 18.00 8.24
N GLY A 10 -61.82 17.96 8.20
CA GLY A 10 -60.99 19.02 8.76
C GLY A 10 -59.49 18.73 8.68
N ARG A 11 -58.85 19.05 7.55
CA ARG A 11 -57.42 19.37 7.51
C ARG A 11 -57.27 20.87 7.82
N PRO A 12 -56.28 21.24 8.63
CA PRO A 12 -55.28 22.21 8.18
C PRO A 12 -53.88 21.59 8.39
N LEU A 13 -53.03 21.59 7.36
CA LEU A 13 -52.10 22.67 7.04
C LEU A 13 -50.71 22.32 7.58
N LEU A 14 -49.79 22.23 6.63
CA LEU A 14 -48.33 22.30 6.75
C LEU A 14 -47.76 22.39 8.18
N LEU A 15 -46.96 21.39 8.56
CA LEU A 15 -45.68 21.68 9.17
C LEU A 15 -44.57 21.07 8.31
N LEU A 16 -43.91 21.98 7.62
CA LEU A 16 -42.60 21.84 7.02
C LEU A 16 -41.65 21.29 8.09
N LEU A 17 -41.19 20.04 7.96
CA LEU A 17 -39.92 19.66 8.56
C LEU A 17 -38.95 19.35 7.42
N ALA A 18 -38.30 20.42 6.98
CA ALA A 18 -37.00 20.31 6.34
C ALA A 18 -36.08 19.61 7.35
N LEU A 19 -35.78 18.33 7.13
CA LEU A 19 -34.53 17.79 7.63
C LEU A 19 -33.58 17.73 6.43
N VAL A 20 -32.84 18.84 6.35
CA VAL A 20 -31.56 19.01 5.70
C VAL A 20 -30.84 17.67 5.55
N ALA A 21 -30.51 17.36 4.30
CA ALA A 21 -29.43 16.45 3.98
C ALA A 21 -28.18 16.89 4.74
N ILE A 22 -27.92 16.25 5.88
CA ILE A 22 -26.55 15.91 6.21
C ILE A 22 -26.40 14.48 5.70
N GLY A 23 -26.43 14.37 4.37
CA GLY A 23 -25.45 13.53 3.73
C GLY A 23 -24.11 14.11 4.14
N ALA A 24 -23.64 13.72 5.33
CA ALA A 24 -22.23 13.51 5.47
C ALA A 24 -21.96 12.42 4.44
N ILE A 25 -21.62 12.85 3.23
CA ILE A 25 -20.59 12.19 2.47
C ILE A 25 -19.38 12.29 3.40
N SER A 26 -19.38 11.43 4.42
CA SER A 26 -18.16 10.88 4.95
C SER A 26 -17.68 9.99 3.81
N GLU A 27 -17.19 10.61 2.73
CA GLU A 27 -15.95 10.14 2.14
C GLU A 27 -14.90 10.38 3.24
N ALA A 28 -14.96 9.55 4.28
CA ALA A 28 -13.73 9.05 4.84
C ALA A 28 -13.13 8.32 3.65
N ALA A 29 -12.24 9.01 2.93
CA ALA A 29 -11.37 8.37 1.95
C ALA A 29 -10.89 7.08 2.60
N PRO A 30 -11.00 5.91 1.95
CA PRO A 30 -10.60 4.67 2.58
C PRO A 30 -9.09 4.72 2.68
N ALA A 31 -8.57 5.36 3.75
CA ALA A 31 -7.23 5.07 4.22
C ALA A 31 -7.22 3.55 4.37
N SER A 32 -6.38 2.90 3.59
CA SER A 32 -6.15 1.48 3.74
C SER A 32 -4.89 1.34 4.55
N GLY A 33 -4.89 0.38 5.46
CA GLY A 33 -3.67 -0.10 6.05
C GLY A 33 -3.19 -1.35 5.33
N ILE A 34 -1.96 -1.72 5.58
CA ILE A 34 -1.45 -3.06 5.27
C ILE A 34 -0.87 -3.67 6.54
N ARG A 35 -1.27 -4.89 6.83
CA ARG A 35 -0.66 -5.70 7.88
C ARG A 35 0.46 -6.51 7.27
N ILE A 36 1.66 -6.40 7.83
CA ILE A 36 2.83 -7.18 7.48
C ILE A 36 3.10 -8.19 8.60
N THR A 37 3.39 -9.43 8.22
CA THR A 37 3.78 -10.49 9.15
C THR A 37 4.97 -11.25 8.59
N GLY A 38 6.01 -11.43 9.39
CA GLY A 38 7.22 -12.16 9.01
C GLY A 38 7.94 -12.72 10.24
N PRO A 39 9.14 -13.30 10.08
CA PRO A 39 9.95 -13.74 11.21
C PRO A 39 10.20 -12.59 12.19
N SER A 40 9.61 -12.68 13.38
CA SER A 40 9.67 -11.63 14.42
C SER A 40 9.08 -10.27 14.03
N ILE A 41 8.31 -10.20 12.93
CA ILE A 41 7.67 -8.98 12.45
C ILE A 41 6.16 -9.15 12.52
N TYR A 42 5.51 -8.22 13.21
CA TYR A 42 4.08 -8.00 13.13
C TYR A 42 3.84 -6.50 13.15
N LEU A 43 3.39 -5.95 12.03
CA LEU A 43 3.29 -4.50 11.83
C LEU A 43 2.01 -4.18 11.07
N GLU A 44 1.39 -3.06 11.42
CA GLU A 44 0.32 -2.45 10.63
C GLU A 44 0.83 -1.09 10.17
N LEU A 45 0.87 -0.90 8.86
CA LEU A 45 1.30 0.33 8.21
C LEU A 45 0.06 1.05 7.69
N GLU A 46 -0.07 2.33 8.00
CA GLU A 46 -1.07 3.19 7.36
C GLU A 46 -0.55 3.68 6.02
N GLY A 47 -1.43 3.70 5.02
CA GLY A 47 -1.06 4.19 3.69
C GLY A 47 -1.20 5.70 3.54
N GLY A 48 -0.22 6.30 2.86
CA GLY A 48 -0.18 7.71 2.47
C GLY A 48 -0.45 7.89 0.97
N ALA A 49 -0.59 9.13 0.50
CA ALA A 49 -0.76 9.40 -0.93
C ALA A 49 0.59 9.71 -1.58
N ILE A 50 0.83 9.15 -2.78
CA ILE A 50 1.91 9.56 -3.68
C ILE A 50 1.29 9.74 -5.07
N PRO A 51 0.72 10.92 -5.37
CA PRO A 51 0.02 11.17 -6.63
C PRO A 51 0.99 11.24 -7.81
N GLY A 52 0.52 10.90 -9.01
CA GLY A 52 1.33 10.96 -10.23
C GLY A 52 2.20 9.73 -10.49
N MET A 53 2.04 8.66 -9.70
CA MET A 53 2.75 7.39 -9.89
C MET A 53 1.82 6.29 -10.39
N LEU A 54 2.35 5.40 -11.22
CA LEU A 54 1.72 4.15 -11.69
C LEU A 54 0.44 4.32 -12.54
N GLY A 55 0.12 5.54 -12.98
CA GLY A 55 -1.09 5.83 -13.75
C GLY A 55 -0.95 5.79 -15.27
N ASP A 56 0.23 5.46 -15.78
CA ASP A 56 0.53 5.43 -17.22
C ASP A 56 -0.04 4.18 -17.94
N GLY A 57 -0.47 3.17 -17.17
CA GLY A 57 -1.00 1.90 -17.65
C GLY A 57 0.06 0.97 -18.26
N LEU A 58 1.35 1.24 -18.05
CA LEU A 58 2.45 0.47 -18.64
C LEU A 58 2.97 -0.66 -17.73
N GLU A 59 2.49 -0.76 -16.48
CA GLU A 59 2.97 -1.77 -15.51
C GLU A 59 4.49 -1.70 -15.26
N ILE A 60 5.09 -0.51 -15.45
CA ILE A 60 6.55 -0.29 -15.41
C ILE A 60 6.88 0.91 -14.52
N PHE A 61 7.94 0.81 -13.72
CA PHE A 61 8.56 1.98 -13.09
C PHE A 61 9.51 2.68 -14.05
N THR A 62 9.33 3.98 -14.25
CA THR A 62 10.34 4.81 -14.93
C THR A 62 11.40 5.30 -13.95
N ALA A 63 12.56 5.72 -14.46
CA ALA A 63 13.56 6.39 -13.64
C ALA A 63 13.03 7.67 -12.98
N ASP A 64 12.11 8.37 -13.65
CA ASP A 64 11.47 9.57 -13.12
C ASP A 64 10.51 9.23 -11.99
N ASP A 65 9.76 8.12 -12.07
CA ASP A 65 8.90 7.64 -10.97
C ASP A 65 9.70 7.32 -9.71
N LEU A 66 10.83 6.63 -9.87
CA LEU A 66 11.71 6.27 -8.75
C LEU A 66 12.36 7.51 -8.13
N ALA A 67 12.84 8.44 -8.96
CA ALA A 67 13.41 9.70 -8.50
C ALA A 67 12.37 10.57 -7.78
N PHE A 68 11.13 10.60 -8.29
CA PHE A 68 10.02 11.30 -7.65
C PHE A 68 9.69 10.67 -6.28
N MET A 69 9.56 9.35 -6.21
CA MET A 69 9.32 8.63 -4.96
C MET A 69 10.41 8.89 -3.91
N GLN A 70 11.68 8.83 -4.32
CA GLN A 70 12.82 9.17 -3.45
C GLN A 70 12.75 10.61 -2.95
N ALA A 71 12.40 11.56 -3.82
CA ALA A 71 12.28 12.97 -3.45
C ALA A 71 11.14 13.23 -2.45
N GLU A 72 9.98 12.60 -2.65
CA GLU A 72 8.85 12.68 -1.71
C GLU A 72 9.22 12.11 -0.33
N LEU A 73 9.83 10.92 -0.29
CA LEU A 73 10.30 10.31 0.95
C LEU A 73 11.40 11.15 1.64
N ALA A 74 12.33 11.70 0.87
CA ALA A 74 13.38 12.57 1.38
C ALA A 74 12.83 13.90 1.94
N ALA A 75 11.78 14.46 1.34
CA ALA A 75 11.10 15.66 1.85
C ALA A 75 10.50 15.44 3.25
N ASP A 76 10.10 14.20 3.55
CA ASP A 76 9.61 13.77 4.87
C ASP A 76 10.72 13.38 5.87
N GLY A 77 11.97 13.40 5.40
CA GLY A 77 13.17 13.09 6.17
C GLY A 77 13.52 11.61 6.20
N ILE A 78 12.99 10.81 5.27
CA ILE A 78 13.33 9.40 5.11
C ILE A 78 14.58 9.28 4.24
N ASP A 79 15.61 8.64 4.79
CA ASP A 79 16.82 8.26 4.06
C ASP A 79 16.67 6.84 3.52
N THR A 80 16.33 6.74 2.23
CA THR A 80 16.14 5.48 1.51
C THR A 80 17.45 4.90 0.99
N ALA A 81 18.54 5.68 1.00
CA ALA A 81 19.77 5.34 0.30
C ALA A 81 20.40 4.04 0.80
N GLY A 82 20.61 3.10 -0.12
CA GLY A 82 21.19 1.78 0.17
C GLY A 82 20.26 0.91 1.01
N ARG A 83 18.94 1.02 0.81
CA ARG A 83 17.94 0.26 1.56
C ARG A 83 16.84 -0.28 0.64
N ILE A 84 16.17 -1.32 1.13
CA ILE A 84 14.93 -1.86 0.60
C ILE A 84 13.79 -1.25 1.40
N THR A 85 13.11 -0.27 0.81
CA THR A 85 12.08 0.53 1.48
C THR A 85 10.69 0.06 1.07
N MET A 86 9.85 -0.30 2.04
CA MET A 86 8.53 -0.87 1.84
C MET A 86 7.44 -0.03 2.49
N PHE A 87 6.38 0.25 1.74
CA PHE A 87 5.25 1.06 2.21
C PHE A 87 4.01 0.87 1.34
N LEU A 88 2.84 1.22 1.88
CA LEU A 88 1.57 1.20 1.15
C LEU A 88 1.22 2.62 0.70
N ALA A 89 1.17 2.90 -0.59
CA ALA A 89 0.80 4.21 -1.11
C ALA A 89 -0.50 4.19 -1.91
N ASN A 90 -1.29 5.26 -1.83
CA ASN A 90 -2.37 5.52 -2.77
C ASN A 90 -1.77 6.24 -3.99
N THR A 91 -1.72 5.51 -5.10
CA THR A 91 -1.18 5.92 -6.39
C THR A 91 -2.31 6.12 -7.40
N GLU A 92 -2.00 6.43 -8.65
CA GLU A 92 -3.04 6.52 -9.69
C GLU A 92 -3.62 5.15 -10.07
N ASP A 93 -2.89 4.07 -9.76
CA ASP A 93 -3.37 2.69 -9.85
C ASP A 93 -4.08 2.21 -8.56
N GLY A 94 -4.46 3.13 -7.68
CA GLY A 94 -5.07 2.83 -6.39
C GLY A 94 -4.05 2.49 -5.30
N TRP A 95 -4.48 1.71 -4.30
CA TRP A 95 -3.61 1.28 -3.22
C TRP A 95 -2.53 0.32 -3.72
N SER A 96 -1.28 0.67 -3.48
CA SER A 96 -0.11 -0.02 -4.02
C SER A 96 0.88 -0.34 -2.91
N PHE A 97 1.23 -1.62 -2.75
CA PHE A 97 2.30 -2.03 -1.83
C PHE A 97 3.62 -2.01 -2.60
N VAL A 98 4.46 -1.03 -2.27
CA VAL A 98 5.69 -0.69 -2.98
C VAL A 98 6.90 -1.22 -2.23
N SER A 99 7.87 -1.75 -2.96
CA SER A 99 9.24 -2.05 -2.54
C SER A 99 10.20 -1.25 -3.43
N LEU A 100 10.88 -0.26 -2.86
CA LEU A 100 11.91 0.54 -3.51
C LEU A 100 13.30 -0.01 -3.14
N PHE A 101 14.09 -0.36 -4.15
CA PHE A 101 15.47 -0.83 -4.04
C PHE A 101 16.40 0.32 -4.41
N ASP A 102 16.83 1.07 -3.40
CA ASP A 102 17.52 2.34 -3.63
C ASP A 102 19.03 2.16 -3.75
N ARG A 103 19.64 3.05 -4.52
CA ARG A 103 21.10 3.19 -4.57
C ARG A 103 21.63 3.67 -3.23
N ASN A 104 22.84 3.24 -2.90
CA ASN A 104 23.67 3.87 -1.90
C ASN A 104 24.13 5.25 -2.39
N GLY A 105 23.65 6.31 -1.73
CA GLY A 105 23.99 7.71 -2.03
C GLY A 105 25.48 8.08 -1.82
N THR A 106 26.31 7.14 -1.40
CA THR A 106 27.78 7.30 -1.28
C THR A 106 28.58 6.51 -2.34
N GLY A 107 27.92 5.75 -3.21
CA GLY A 107 28.56 5.00 -4.28
C GLY A 107 29.04 5.93 -5.40
N GLY A 108 30.33 5.90 -5.71
CA GLY A 108 30.85 6.52 -6.93
C GLY A 108 30.49 5.68 -8.16
N ILE A 109 30.57 6.29 -9.35
CA ILE A 109 30.48 5.58 -10.65
C ILE A 109 31.48 4.42 -10.64
N GLY A 110 31.02 3.20 -10.96
CA GLY A 110 31.83 1.98 -10.88
C GLY A 110 31.76 1.26 -9.53
N SER A 111 30.64 1.41 -8.83
CA SER A 111 30.29 0.55 -7.69
C SER A 111 29.87 -0.83 -8.19
N ASN A 112 29.95 -1.85 -7.32
CA ASN A 112 29.47 -3.17 -7.68
C ASN A 112 27.94 -3.18 -7.76
N ASP A 113 27.40 -3.94 -8.70
CA ASP A 113 25.97 -4.16 -8.82
C ASP A 113 25.43 -4.94 -7.62
N SER A 114 24.22 -4.59 -7.19
CA SER A 114 23.48 -5.32 -6.17
C SER A 114 22.53 -6.31 -6.83
N PHE A 115 22.54 -7.57 -6.37
CA PHE A 115 21.65 -8.62 -6.87
C PHE A 115 20.67 -9.08 -5.78
N LEU A 116 19.38 -8.96 -6.08
CA LEU A 116 18.29 -9.34 -5.19
C LEU A 116 17.36 -10.34 -5.89
N GLY A 117 17.33 -11.57 -5.41
CA GLY A 117 16.29 -12.52 -5.78
C GLY A 117 14.96 -12.08 -5.18
N PHE A 118 13.89 -12.13 -5.96
CA PHE A 118 12.57 -11.69 -5.53
C PHE A 118 11.49 -12.66 -6.01
N ASN A 119 10.59 -13.00 -5.09
CA ASN A 119 9.40 -13.78 -5.37
C ASN A 119 8.22 -13.16 -4.63
N SER A 120 7.11 -12.92 -5.31
CA SER A 120 5.90 -12.41 -4.67
C SER A 120 4.62 -12.96 -5.29
N VAL A 121 3.65 -13.28 -4.44
CA VAL A 121 2.35 -13.84 -4.83
C VAL A 121 1.25 -12.97 -4.27
N THR A 122 0.22 -12.69 -5.06
CA THR A 122 -1.01 -12.02 -4.61
C THR A 122 -2.21 -12.42 -5.47
N GLY A 123 -3.39 -11.83 -5.21
CA GLY A 123 -4.60 -12.04 -5.99
C GLY A 123 -4.47 -11.60 -7.46
N ILE A 124 -5.18 -12.28 -8.36
CA ILE A 124 -5.11 -12.03 -9.81
C ILE A 124 -5.58 -10.63 -10.23
N ASP A 125 -6.37 -9.95 -9.39
CA ASP A 125 -6.91 -8.62 -9.65
C ASP A 125 -5.92 -7.48 -9.34
N ALA A 126 -4.75 -7.79 -8.74
CA ALA A 126 -3.70 -6.82 -8.52
C ALA A 126 -2.94 -6.53 -9.83
N ASN A 127 -2.50 -5.29 -9.98
CA ASN A 127 -1.60 -4.91 -11.06
C ASN A 127 -0.15 -5.05 -10.60
N ARG A 128 0.74 -5.39 -11.53
CA ARG A 128 2.17 -5.54 -11.26
C ARG A 128 2.88 -4.32 -11.79
N HIS A 129 3.83 -3.77 -11.06
CA HIS A 129 4.71 -2.71 -11.57
C HIS A 129 6.14 -3.05 -11.19
N TRP A 130 7.04 -3.03 -12.17
CA TRP A 130 8.46 -3.24 -11.92
C TRP A 130 9.33 -2.55 -12.97
N ASN A 131 10.60 -2.35 -12.64
CA ASN A 131 11.62 -2.09 -13.64
C ASN A 131 12.79 -3.05 -13.44
N THR A 132 13.54 -3.29 -14.52
CA THR A 132 14.78 -4.07 -14.47
C THR A 132 15.86 -3.35 -15.27
N ASP A 133 17.05 -3.19 -14.69
CA ASP A 133 18.26 -2.77 -15.38
C ASP A 133 18.88 -3.93 -16.18
N GLN A 134 20.02 -3.68 -16.83
CA GLN A 134 20.57 -4.52 -17.90
C GLN A 134 20.93 -5.98 -17.51
N GLY A 135 20.93 -6.37 -16.24
CA GLY A 135 21.08 -7.79 -15.86
C GLY A 135 20.02 -8.34 -14.88
N GLY A 136 19.01 -7.53 -14.54
CA GLY A 136 17.80 -8.00 -13.89
C GLY A 136 16.92 -8.82 -14.86
N ASN A 137 16.11 -9.72 -14.31
CA ASN A 137 15.11 -10.47 -15.07
C ASN A 137 13.93 -10.82 -14.17
N VAL A 138 12.76 -10.26 -14.47
CA VAL A 138 11.53 -10.48 -13.74
C VAL A 138 10.48 -11.05 -14.69
N ASN A 139 9.85 -12.14 -14.27
CA ASN A 139 8.78 -12.81 -14.99
C ASN A 139 7.54 -12.92 -14.10
N TRP A 140 6.39 -13.14 -14.74
CA TRP A 140 5.14 -13.33 -14.02
C TRP A 140 4.31 -14.46 -14.63
N TRP A 141 3.45 -15.05 -13.79
CA TRP A 141 2.55 -16.12 -14.17
C TRP A 141 1.20 -16.00 -13.47
N ASP A 142 0.12 -16.28 -14.19
CA ASP A 142 -1.16 -16.64 -13.59
C ASP A 142 -1.09 -18.11 -13.14
N LEU A 143 -1.36 -18.35 -11.85
CA LEU A 143 -1.31 -19.68 -11.25
C LEU A 143 -2.61 -20.48 -11.44
N GLY A 144 -3.64 -19.91 -12.07
CA GLY A 144 -4.90 -20.56 -12.40
C GLY A 144 -5.84 -20.78 -11.20
N ASN A 145 -5.51 -20.19 -10.05
CA ASN A 145 -6.23 -20.35 -8.78
C ASN A 145 -6.61 -18.99 -8.16
N GLN A 146 -6.92 -17.98 -8.99
CA GLN A 146 -7.15 -16.59 -8.60
C GLN A 146 -5.94 -15.90 -7.96
N SER A 147 -4.74 -16.44 -8.17
CA SER A 147 -3.49 -15.81 -7.75
C SER A 147 -2.50 -15.73 -8.90
N GLN A 148 -1.56 -14.82 -8.75
CA GLN A 148 -0.48 -14.59 -9.67
C GLN A 148 0.84 -14.54 -8.91
N LEU A 149 1.90 -14.91 -9.62
CA LEU A 149 3.26 -14.93 -9.13
C LEU A 149 4.10 -13.96 -9.95
N VAL A 150 4.95 -13.19 -9.28
CA VAL A 150 6.12 -12.52 -9.87
C VAL A 150 7.37 -13.17 -9.28
N ASP A 151 8.29 -13.57 -10.14
CA ASP A 151 9.56 -14.21 -9.75
C ASP A 151 10.70 -13.66 -10.61
N GLY A 152 11.85 -13.41 -10.00
CA GLY A 152 12.99 -12.91 -10.74
C GLY A 152 14.15 -12.44 -9.90
N THR A 153 15.00 -11.67 -10.55
CA THR A 153 16.16 -11.02 -9.96
C THR A 153 16.14 -9.55 -10.35
N PHE A 154 16.32 -8.70 -9.36
CA PHE A 154 16.57 -7.27 -9.48
C PHE A 154 18.09 -7.05 -9.45
N GLU A 155 18.58 -6.21 -10.34
CA GLU A 155 19.98 -5.81 -10.43
C GLU A 155 20.05 -4.30 -10.63
N TRP A 156 20.72 -3.60 -9.72
CA TRP A 156 20.96 -2.17 -9.87
C TRP A 156 22.41 -1.82 -9.55
N GLU A 157 22.94 -0.81 -10.24
CA GLU A 157 24.24 -0.25 -9.91
C GLU A 157 24.09 0.52 -8.60
N SER A 158 24.63 -0.04 -7.52
CA SER A 158 24.39 0.41 -6.14
C SER A 158 24.78 1.88 -5.88
N GLY A 159 25.45 2.59 -6.79
CA GLY A 159 25.74 4.02 -6.70
C GLY A 159 25.01 4.91 -7.71
N VAL A 160 24.30 4.33 -8.69
CA VAL A 160 23.81 5.07 -9.86
C VAL A 160 22.31 4.88 -10.07
N THR A 161 21.84 3.64 -10.15
CA THR A 161 20.46 3.30 -10.51
C THR A 161 19.67 2.75 -9.33
N SER A 162 18.35 2.75 -9.46
CA SER A 162 17.44 2.20 -8.47
C SER A 162 16.38 1.37 -9.19
N GLU A 163 15.82 0.43 -8.46
CA GLU A 163 14.76 -0.43 -8.96
C GLU A 163 13.58 -0.43 -8.01
N GLY A 164 12.44 -0.90 -8.50
CA GLY A 164 11.22 -0.96 -7.73
C GLY A 164 10.34 -2.11 -8.16
N PHE A 165 9.56 -2.57 -7.20
CA PHE A 165 8.45 -3.48 -7.41
C PHE A 165 7.23 -2.97 -6.68
N ALA A 166 6.04 -3.08 -7.28
CA ALA A 166 4.80 -2.84 -6.58
C ALA A 166 3.68 -3.77 -7.03
N TRP A 167 2.85 -4.16 -6.07
CA TRP A 167 1.50 -4.60 -6.35
C TRP A 167 0.57 -3.40 -6.28
N GLY A 168 -0.01 -2.99 -7.41
CA GLY A 168 -1.01 -1.94 -7.52
C GLY A 168 -2.45 -2.48 -7.47
N ASN A 169 -3.42 -1.58 -7.40
CA ASN A 169 -4.86 -1.87 -7.33
C ASN A 169 -5.24 -2.87 -6.22
N LEU A 170 -4.59 -2.77 -5.07
CA LEU A 170 -4.85 -3.63 -3.92
C LEU A 170 -6.19 -3.28 -3.26
N SER A 171 -7.10 -4.25 -3.22
CA SER A 171 -8.40 -4.09 -2.56
C SER A 171 -8.38 -4.60 -1.11
N GLU A 172 -9.30 -4.10 -0.28
CA GLU A 172 -9.43 -4.55 1.11
C GLU A 172 -9.59 -6.07 1.19
N GLY A 173 -8.82 -6.70 2.09
CA GLY A 173 -8.84 -8.14 2.29
C GLY A 173 -7.91 -8.92 1.36
N MET A 174 -7.40 -8.30 0.29
CA MET A 174 -6.35 -8.90 -0.54
C MET A 174 -5.12 -9.18 0.30
N ALA A 175 -4.46 -10.31 0.03
CA ALA A 175 -3.30 -10.77 0.77
C ALA A 175 -2.30 -11.42 -0.18
N GLY A 176 -1.05 -11.44 0.24
CA GLY A 176 0.03 -12.00 -0.54
C GLY A 176 1.27 -12.26 0.30
N THR A 177 2.33 -12.66 -0.39
CA THR A 177 3.65 -12.90 0.20
C THR A 177 4.71 -12.23 -0.64
N ALA A 178 5.81 -11.80 -0.03
CA ALA A 178 7.02 -11.38 -0.70
C ALA A 178 8.22 -12.06 -0.04
N THR A 179 9.14 -12.57 -0.85
CA THR A 179 10.39 -13.18 -0.40
C THR A 179 11.53 -12.50 -1.13
N TYR A 180 12.52 -12.09 -0.36
CA TYR A 180 13.74 -11.44 -0.80
C TYR A 180 14.89 -12.40 -0.52
N VAL A 181 15.78 -12.59 -1.49
CA VAL A 181 16.94 -13.47 -1.39
C VAL A 181 18.18 -12.67 -1.72
N ASN A 182 19.12 -12.60 -0.78
CA ASN A 182 20.42 -12.01 -1.00
C ASN A 182 21.21 -12.88 -1.99
N MET A 183 21.42 -12.36 -3.20
CA MET A 183 22.21 -13.03 -4.25
C MET A 183 23.58 -12.35 -4.46
N GLY A 184 23.84 -11.26 -3.74
CA GLY A 184 24.98 -10.39 -3.95
C GLY A 184 24.63 -8.94 -3.68
N LEU A 185 24.13 -8.63 -2.48
CA LEU A 185 23.78 -7.27 -2.08
C LEU A 185 25.04 -6.50 -1.67
N ASP A 186 25.68 -5.88 -2.64
CA ASP A 186 26.84 -5.02 -2.40
C ASP A 186 26.40 -3.59 -2.05
N GLN A 187 27.05 -2.99 -1.06
CA GLN A 187 26.85 -1.58 -0.70
C GLN A 187 25.45 -1.20 -0.16
N LEU A 188 24.55 -2.14 0.12
CA LEU A 188 23.40 -1.85 0.99
C LEU A 188 23.88 -1.52 2.41
N ALA A 189 23.13 -0.67 3.11
CA ALA A 189 23.42 -0.28 4.47
C ALA A 189 23.46 -1.54 5.36
N PRO A 190 24.52 -1.77 6.15
CA PRO A 190 24.73 -3.01 6.90
C PRO A 190 23.79 -3.16 8.11
N SER A 191 22.88 -2.21 8.33
CA SER A 191 21.89 -2.22 9.40
C SER A 191 20.61 -1.55 8.95
N ALA A 192 19.47 -2.13 9.32
CA ALA A 192 18.14 -1.73 8.85
C ALA A 192 18.06 -1.70 7.32
N MET A 193 18.54 -2.77 6.68
CA MET A 193 18.51 -2.96 5.23
C MET A 193 17.08 -2.92 4.70
N PHE A 194 16.14 -3.51 5.43
CA PHE A 194 14.71 -3.39 5.17
C PHE A 194 14.14 -2.26 6.01
N GLN A 195 13.47 -1.30 5.38
CA GLN A 195 12.72 -0.25 6.05
C GLN A 195 11.23 -0.41 5.75
N PHE A 196 10.41 -0.32 6.80
CA PHE A 196 8.96 -0.27 6.68
C PHE A 196 8.50 1.12 7.05
N LEU A 197 7.83 1.81 6.13
CA LEU A 197 7.30 3.15 6.37
C LEU A 197 5.79 3.11 6.60
N THR A 198 5.35 3.95 7.52
CA THR A 198 3.92 4.21 7.77
C THR A 198 3.64 5.68 7.55
N TRP A 199 2.47 5.97 6.99
CA TRP A 199 1.94 7.34 7.02
C TRP A 199 1.45 7.65 8.43
N ASN A 200 1.72 8.85 8.94
CA ASN A 200 1.25 9.28 10.27
C ASN A 200 0.10 10.31 10.19
N GLY A 201 -0.44 10.53 8.99
CA GLY A 201 -1.44 11.56 8.70
C GLY A 201 -0.86 12.84 8.10
N THR A 202 0.45 13.09 8.24
CA THR A 202 1.11 14.31 7.73
C THR A 202 2.35 14.05 6.89
N LYS A 203 3.07 12.99 7.20
CA LYS A 203 4.31 12.60 6.53
C LYS A 203 4.55 11.10 6.67
N TRP A 204 5.45 10.57 5.87
CA TRP A 204 6.03 9.25 6.07
C TRP A 204 6.93 9.23 7.31
N ASP A 205 6.89 8.10 8.03
CA ASP A 205 7.74 7.84 9.18
C ASP A 205 8.26 6.40 9.16
N LEU A 206 9.45 6.19 9.74
CA LEU A 206 10.04 4.85 9.85
C LEU A 206 9.32 4.08 10.97
N ALA A 207 8.53 3.08 10.58
CA ALA A 207 7.82 2.23 11.52
C ALA A 207 8.73 1.13 12.09
N LEU A 208 9.56 0.51 11.23
CA LEU A 208 10.47 -0.55 11.61
C LEU A 208 11.67 -0.62 10.65
N GLY A 209 12.86 -0.85 11.20
CA GLY A 209 14.01 -1.34 10.45
C GLY A 209 14.25 -2.82 10.72
N ALA A 210 14.61 -3.59 9.71
CA ALA A 210 14.93 -5.01 9.82
C ALA A 210 16.11 -5.39 8.92
N ASP A 211 16.69 -6.55 9.18
CA ASP A 211 17.81 -7.12 8.44
C ASP A 211 17.53 -8.60 8.15
N PHE A 212 18.32 -9.18 7.25
CA PHE A 212 18.39 -10.63 7.14
C PHE A 212 18.80 -11.23 8.50
N ALA A 213 18.18 -12.34 8.88
CA ALA A 213 18.57 -13.05 10.09
C ALA A 213 20.01 -13.57 9.99
N ASP A 214 20.72 -13.63 11.11
CA ASP A 214 22.11 -14.13 11.15
C ASP A 214 22.22 -15.51 10.48
N GLY A 215 23.02 -15.58 9.40
CA GLY A 215 23.23 -16.81 8.62
C GLY A 215 22.09 -17.20 7.68
N SER A 216 21.12 -16.31 7.44
CA SER A 216 20.08 -16.46 6.42
C SER A 216 20.33 -15.50 5.26
N ASP A 217 20.23 -16.01 4.03
CA ASP A 217 20.21 -15.19 2.82
C ASP A 217 18.77 -14.86 2.38
N SER A 218 17.77 -15.16 3.20
CA SER A 218 16.35 -14.95 2.84
C SER A 218 15.60 -14.16 3.89
N PHE A 219 14.68 -13.32 3.41
CA PHE A 219 13.76 -12.52 4.20
C PHE A 219 12.36 -12.60 3.59
N ALA A 220 11.40 -13.13 4.34
CA ALA A 220 10.05 -13.40 3.85
C ALA A 220 8.99 -12.70 4.69
N LEU A 221 7.98 -12.16 4.01
CA LEU A 221 6.83 -11.50 4.59
C LEU A 221 5.54 -11.98 3.94
N ALA A 222 4.49 -12.04 4.74
CA ALA A 222 3.12 -12.04 4.30
C ALA A 222 2.53 -10.64 4.51
N PHE A 223 1.66 -10.21 3.60
CA PHE A 223 0.95 -8.95 3.72
C PHE A 223 -0.56 -9.15 3.55
N LYS A 224 -1.35 -8.28 4.17
CA LYS A 224 -2.80 -8.23 4.00
C LYS A 224 -3.31 -6.79 4.06
N VAL A 225 -4.09 -6.40 3.07
CA VAL A 225 -4.78 -5.11 3.03
C VAL A 225 -5.89 -5.11 4.08
N ILE A 226 -5.87 -4.12 4.97
CA ILE A 226 -6.81 -3.97 6.08
C ILE A 226 -7.50 -2.60 6.00
N PRO A 227 -8.74 -2.46 6.49
CA PRO A 227 -9.39 -1.16 6.55
C PRO A 227 -8.64 -0.24 7.51
N ALA A 228 -8.63 1.08 7.26
CA ALA A 228 -8.04 2.01 8.23
C ALA A 228 -8.69 1.90 9.61
N PRO A 229 -7.92 2.17 10.68
CA PRO A 229 -8.44 2.21 12.05
C PRO A 229 -9.69 3.12 12.20
N GLY A 230 -9.73 4.24 11.46
CA GLY A 230 -10.87 5.16 11.47
C GLY A 230 -12.17 4.58 10.91
N ALA A 231 -12.09 3.71 9.90
CA ALA A 231 -13.26 3.06 9.31
C ALA A 231 -13.92 2.08 10.30
N VAL A 232 -13.12 1.38 11.10
CA VAL A 232 -13.61 0.46 12.16
C VAL A 232 -14.36 1.23 13.26
N ALA A 233 -13.87 2.41 13.64
CA ALA A 233 -14.52 3.25 14.65
C ALA A 233 -15.90 3.74 14.20
N LEU A 234 -16.04 4.13 12.92
CA LEU A 234 -17.32 4.59 12.35
C LEU A 234 -18.35 3.45 12.26
N LEU A 235 -17.94 2.24 11.89
CA LEU A 235 -18.81 1.05 11.91
C LEU A 235 -19.31 0.73 13.33
N CYS A 236 -18.44 0.84 14.33
CA CYS A 236 -18.81 0.65 15.73
C CYS A 236 -19.84 1.69 16.20
N ILE A 237 -19.66 2.97 15.86
CA ILE A 237 -20.60 4.05 16.23
C ILE A 237 -21.95 3.86 15.54
N ALA A 238 -21.98 3.48 14.26
CA ALA A 238 -23.21 3.21 13.53
C ALA A 238 -23.98 2.01 14.11
N ALA A 239 -23.27 0.95 14.51
CA ALA A 239 -23.85 -0.23 15.16
C ALA A 239 -24.46 0.10 16.54
N VAL A 240 -23.80 0.96 17.33
CA VAL A 240 -24.31 1.40 18.64
C VAL A 240 -25.47 2.40 18.49
N GLY A 241 -25.39 3.32 17.52
CA GLY A 241 -26.42 4.32 17.25
C GLY A 241 -27.73 3.74 16.70
N SER A 242 -27.65 2.72 15.83
CA SER A 242 -28.83 2.03 15.29
C SER A 242 -29.59 1.21 16.35
N ARG A 243 -28.88 0.67 17.34
CA ARG A 243 -29.51 -0.01 18.49
C ARG A 243 -30.27 0.93 19.42
N ARG A 244 -29.84 2.19 19.53
CA ARG A 244 -30.45 3.17 20.44
C ARG A 244 -31.73 3.79 19.89
N ARG A 245 -31.92 3.82 18.56
CA ARG A 245 -33.15 4.28 17.91
C ARG A 245 -34.27 3.23 17.83
N ARG A 246 -33.98 1.97 18.19
CA ARG A 246 -34.95 0.85 18.17
C ARG A 246 -35.51 0.50 19.56
N ARG A 247 -35.28 1.33 20.58
CA ARG A 247 -35.87 1.20 21.91
C ARG A 247 -36.79 2.36 22.22
#